data_AF-A0A9E0IYV2-F1
#
_entry.id   AF-A0A9E0IYV2-F1
#
_cell.length_a   1.000
_cell.length_b   1.000
_cell.length_c   1.000
_cell.angle_alpha   90.00
_cell.angle_beta   90.00
_cell.angle_gamma   90.00
#
_symmetry.space_group_name_H-M   'P 1'
#
loop_
_entity.id
_entity.type
_entity.pdbx_description
1 polymer ?
#
loop_
_entity_poly.entity_id
_entity_poly.type
_entity_poly.pdbx_seq_one_letter_code
_entity_poly.pdbx_strand_id
1 'polypeptide(L)' 'MHFPFNRPVYDKAFVVSCLLAVLGWVAIYLIWKEFTTADIVCMIVTVPILAYFIHVLLLLNQR' A
#
# COMPACT_ATOMS: atom_id res chain seq x y z
N MET A 1 -7.16 14.35 18.10
CA MET A 1 -6.05 13.39 18.04
C MET A 1 -5.09 13.85 16.96
N HIS A 2 -3.92 14.38 17.32
CA HIS A 2 -2.86 14.67 16.34
C HIS A 2 -2.06 13.38 16.20
N PHE A 3 -2.42 12.53 15.22
CA PHE A 3 -1.57 11.37 14.90
C PHE A 3 -0.24 11.93 14.39
N PRO A 4 0.90 11.63 15.03
CA PRO A 4 2.18 12.16 14.59
C PRO A 4 2.49 11.57 13.22
N PHE A 5 2.37 12.38 12.17
CA PHE A 5 2.78 11.96 10.84
C PHE A 5 4.31 11.82 10.83
N ASN A 6 4.79 10.62 11.14
CA ASN A 6 6.20 10.30 11.13
C ASN A 6 6.63 9.90 9.72
N ARG A 7 7.19 10.85 8.98
CA ARG A 7 7.64 10.70 7.59
C ARG A 7 8.56 9.48 7.37
N PRO A 8 9.62 9.25 8.18
CA PRO A 8 10.46 8.06 8.01
C PRO A 8 9.71 6.71 8.17
N VAL A 9 8.68 6.66 9.03
CA VAL A 9 7.85 5.45 9.17
C VAL A 9 6.91 5.31 7.98
N TYR A 10 6.37 6.43 7.48
CA TYR A 10 5.50 6.44 6.32
C TYR A 10 6.25 6.01 5.06
N ASP A 11 7.48 6.46 4.85
CA ASP A 11 8.29 6.05 3.70
C ASP A 11 8.52 4.53 3.69
N LYS A 12 8.79 3.92 4.86
CA LYS A 12 8.89 2.46 4.99
C LYS A 12 7.56 1.78 4.68
N ALA A 13 6.47 2.29 5.23
CA ALA A 13 5.12 1.75 5.00
C ALA A 13 4.74 1.83 3.51
N PHE A 14 5.09 2.93 2.83
CA PHE A 14 4.85 3.16 1.42
C PHE A 14 5.58 2.15 0.53
N VAL A 15 6.86 1.87 0.84
CA VAL A 15 7.62 0.82 0.13
C VAL A 15 6.94 -0.54 0.28
N VAL A 16 6.50 -0.90 1.48
CA VAL A 16 5.78 -2.16 1.74
C VAL A 16 4.46 -2.21 0.94
N SER A 17 3.69 -1.12 0.92
CA SER A 17 2.44 -1.04 0.16
C SER A 17 2.66 -1.14 -1.35
N CYS A 18 3.70 -0.50 -1.88
CA CYS A 18 4.07 -0.65 -3.29
C CYS A 18 4.42 -2.10 -3.65
N LEU A 19 5.22 -2.77 -2.81
CA LEU A 19 5.55 -4.18 -3.02
C LEU A 19 4.30 -5.08 -3.00
N LEU A 20 3.40 -4.87 -2.04
CA LEU A 20 2.13 -5.60 -1.97
C LEU A 20 1.25 -5.35 -3.19
N ALA A 21 1.19 -4.11 -3.69
CA ALA A 21 0.39 -3.78 -4.86
C ALA A 21 0.93 -4.44 -6.13
N VAL A 22 2.25 -4.45 -6.33
CA VAL A 22 2.88 -5.15 -7.47
C VAL A 22 2.64 -6.65 -7.38
N LEU A 23 2.79 -7.25 -6.19
CA LEU A 23 2.51 -8.67 -5.98
C LEU A 23 1.04 -9.02 -6.25
N GLY A 24 0.11 -8.18 -5.78
CA GLY A 24 -1.32 -8.35 -6.04
C GLY A 24 -1.66 -8.25 -7.53
N TRP A 25 -1.05 -7.31 -8.23
CA TRP A 25 -1.24 -7.15 -9.67
C TRP A 25 -0.73 -8.36 -10.47
N VAL A 26 0.46 -8.88 -10.12
CA VAL A 26 0.99 -10.11 -10.72
C VAL A 26 0.09 -11.31 -10.43
N ALA A 27 -0.45 -11.41 -9.21
CA ALA A 27 -1.38 -12.49 -8.85
C ALA A 27 -2.69 -12.43 -9.65
N ILE A 28 -3.27 -11.24 -9.85
CA ILE A 28 -4.45 -11.04 -10.69
C ILE A 28 -4.16 -11.53 -12.11
N TYR A 29 -3.01 -11.16 -12.67
CA TYR A 29 -2.60 -11.62 -14.00
C TYR A 29 -2.45 -13.14 -14.08
N LEU A 30 -1.87 -13.79 -13.07
CA LEU A 30 -1.72 -15.25 -13.09
C LEU A 30 -3.08 -15.99 -13.04
N ILE A 31 -4.08 -15.43 -12.37
CA ILE A 31 -5.41 -16.04 -12.22
C ILE A 31 -6.26 -15.78 -13.47
N TRP A 32 -6.33 -14.53 -13.94
CA TRP A 32 -7.25 -14.10 -15.00
C TRP A 32 -6.58 -13.99 -16.38
N LYS A 33 -5.24 -13.93 -16.46
CA LYS A 33 -4.44 -13.72 -17.68
C LYS A 33 -4.76 -12.42 -18.44
N GLU A 34 -5.46 -11.50 -17.80
CA GLU A 34 -5.83 -10.20 -18.34
C GLU A 34 -5.21 -9.08 -17.51
N PHE A 35 -4.82 -8.00 -18.20
CA PHE A 35 -4.45 -6.75 -17.56
C PHE A 35 -5.51 -5.72 -17.92
N THR A 36 -6.23 -5.20 -16.92
CA THR A 36 -7.18 -4.12 -17.15
C THR A 36 -6.58 -2.78 -16.73
N THR A 37 -6.94 -1.72 -17.46
CA THR A 37 -6.58 -0.35 -17.07
C THR A 37 -7.19 0.03 -15.72
N ALA A 38 -8.31 -0.59 -15.35
CA ALA A 38 -8.96 -0.41 -14.05
C ALA A 38 -8.06 -0.87 -12.88
N ASP A 39 -7.27 -1.95 -13.06
CA ASP A 39 -6.36 -2.45 -12.02
C ASP A 39 -5.30 -1.42 -11.65
N ILE A 40 -4.70 -0.78 -12.66
CA ILE A 40 -3.65 0.23 -12.48
C ILE A 40 -4.23 1.48 -11.78
N VAL A 41 -5.42 1.94 -12.21
CA VAL A 41 -6.10 3.08 -11.59
C VAL A 41 -6.42 2.77 -10.12
N CYS A 42 -6.92 1.56 -9.85
CA CYS A 42 -7.22 1.11 -8.49
C CYS A 42 -5.95 1.07 -7.62
N MET A 43 -4.83 0.56 -8.15
CA MET A 43 -3.54 0.53 -7.43
C MET A 43 -3.08 1.94 -7.03
N ILE A 44 -3.14 2.92 -7.94
CA ILE A 44 -2.68 4.29 -7.65
C ILE A 44 -3.46 4.91 -6.50
N VAL A 45 -4.75 4.62 -6.39
CA VAL A 45 -5.62 5.14 -5.32
C VAL A 45 -5.44 4.36 -4.01
N THR A 46 -5.35 3.03 -4.08
CA THR A 46 -5.33 2.17 -2.90
C THR A 46 -3.97 2.09 -2.21
N VAL A 47 -2.86 2.19 -2.95
CA VAL A 47 -1.49 2.19 -2.39
C VAL A 47 -1.27 3.26 -1.31
N PRO A 48 -1.57 4.56 -1.51
CA PRO A 48 -1.35 5.56 -0.48
C PRO A 48 -2.26 5.38 0.75
N ILE A 49 -3.49 4.88 0.54
CA ILE A 49 -4.41 4.55 1.63
C ILE A 49 -3.83 3.41 2.47
N LEU A 50 -3.37 2.34 1.83
CA LEU A 50 -2.74 1.20 2.51
C LEU A 50 -1.44 1.61 3.23
N ALA A 51 -0.64 2.47 2.61
CA ALA A 51 0.59 2.99 3.21
C ALA A 51 0.29 3.76 4.50
N TYR A 52 -0.78 4.55 4.51
CA TYR A 52 -1.22 5.25 5.71
C TYR A 52 -1.71 4.28 6.80
N PHE A 53 -2.46 3.24 6.45
CA PHE A 53 -2.87 2.22 7.42
C PHE A 53 -1.67 1.50 8.04
N ILE A 54 -0.70 1.08 7.22
CA ILE A 54 0.52 0.42 7.71
C ILE A 54 1.34 1.39 8.58
N HIS A 55 1.42 2.66 8.21
CA HIS A 55 2.07 3.70 9.01
C HIS A 55 1.47 3.80 10.41
N VAL A 56 0.14 3.85 10.51
CA VAL A 56 -0.57 3.90 11.80
C VAL A 56 -0.34 2.62 12.61
N LEU A 57 -0.40 1.44 11.98
CA LEU A 57 -0.13 0.16 12.64
C LEU A 57 1.29 0.08 13.21
N LEU A 58 2.29 0.54 12.45
CA LEU A 58 3.68 0.60 12.91
C LEU A 58 3.86 1.57 14.08
N LEU A 59 3.17 2.72 14.05
CA LEU A 59 3.19 3.66 15.17
C LEU A 59 2.54 3.09 16.44
N LEU A 60 1.48 2.29 16.30
CA LEU A 60 0.84 1.61 17.43
C LEU A 60 1.72 0.51 18.02
N ASN A 61 2.45 -0.23 17.18
CA ASN A 61 3.36 -1.30 17.61
C ASN A 61 4.64 -0.78 18.30
N GLN A 62 4.97 0.51 18.13
CA GLN A 62 6.13 1.16 18.76
C GLN A 62 5.79 1.82 20.10
N ARG A 63 4.52 1.80 20.52
CA ARG A 63 4.07 2.19 21.86
C ARG A 63 4.03 0.98 22.79
#